data_AF-A0A2P7U090-F1
#
_entry.id   AF-A0A2P7U090-F1
#
_cell.length_a   1.000
_cell.length_b   1.000
_cell.length_c   1.000
_cell.angle_alpha   90.00
_cell.angle_beta   90.00
_cell.angle_gamma   90.00
#
_symmetry.space_group_name_H-M   'P 1'
#
loop_
_entity.id
_entity.type
_entity.pdbx_description
1 polymer ?
#
loop_
_entity_poly.entity_id
_entity_poly.type
_entity_poly.pdbx_seq_one_letter_code
_entity_poly.pdbx_strand_id
1 'polypeptide(L)'
;MFANVKIAAAILSLLLGGCLTLSGNYELKAFDHNGNPALTNIRSVAQGRSIYTVRNAMCAALPQGATIRIYHLDTGKELAGESPYRCRHSKKAV
;
A
#
# COMPACT_ATOMS: atom_id res chain seq x y z
N MET A 1 26.58 -40.00 -25.82
CA MET A 1 25.17 -39.68 -25.47
C MET A 1 25.16 -39.34 -23.97
N PHE A 2 24.40 -38.34 -23.52
CA PHE A 2 24.22 -37.95 -22.09
C PHE A 2 25.27 -37.03 -21.42
N ALA A 3 25.57 -35.84 -21.96
CA ALA A 3 26.25 -34.79 -21.19
C ALA A 3 25.50 -33.45 -21.11
N ASN A 4 24.54 -33.18 -22.01
CA ASN A 4 24.00 -31.82 -22.19
C ASN A 4 22.51 -31.64 -21.78
N VAL A 5 21.87 -32.69 -21.22
CA VAL A 5 20.43 -32.71 -20.89
C VAL A 5 20.16 -32.48 -19.39
N LYS A 6 21.19 -32.26 -18.55
CA LYS A 6 20.97 -31.96 -17.12
C LYS A 6 20.91 -30.46 -16.80
N ILE A 7 21.45 -29.61 -17.68
CA ILE A 7 21.54 -28.15 -17.45
C ILE A 7 20.23 -27.45 -17.84
N ALA A 8 19.53 -27.95 -18.87
CA ALA A 8 18.27 -27.37 -19.32
C ALA A 8 17.14 -27.46 -18.27
N ALA A 9 17.15 -28.48 -17.41
CA ALA A 9 16.12 -28.68 -16.39
C ALA A 9 16.30 -27.78 -15.15
N ALA A 10 17.52 -27.29 -14.88
CA ALA A 10 17.81 -26.49 -13.68
C ALA A 10 17.46 -25.00 -13.83
N ILE A 11 17.33 -24.49 -15.06
CA ILE A 11 17.12 -23.06 -15.33
C ILE A 11 15.61 -22.72 -15.35
N LEU A 12 14.74 -23.68 -15.65
CA LEU A 12 13.30 -23.45 -15.73
C LEU A 12 12.61 -23.32 -14.35
N SER A 13 13.27 -23.77 -13.28
CA SER A 13 12.70 -23.78 -11.93
C SER A 13 12.74 -22.42 -11.21
N LEU A 14 13.50 -21.44 -11.70
CA LEU A 14 13.70 -20.15 -11.02
C LEU A 14 12.72 -19.02 -11.44
N LEU A 15 11.79 -19.28 -12.36
CA LEU A 15 10.87 -18.26 -12.88
C LEU A 15 9.52 -18.20 -12.15
N LEU A 16 9.29 -18.98 -11.09
CA LEU A 16 8.11 -18.85 -10.23
C LEU A 16 8.28 -17.70 -9.22
N GLY A 17 8.57 -16.49 -9.72
CA GLY A 17 8.42 -15.27 -8.94
C GLY A 17 6.95 -15.11 -8.57
N GLY A 18 6.57 -15.59 -7.38
CA GLY A 18 5.21 -15.48 -6.86
C GLY A 18 4.77 -14.01 -6.90
N CYS A 19 3.55 -13.77 -7.38
CA CYS A 19 2.97 -12.44 -7.38
C CYS A 19 2.81 -12.00 -5.91
N LEU A 20 3.67 -11.10 -5.44
CA LEU A 20 3.59 -10.52 -4.10
C LEU A 20 2.33 -9.66 -4.04
N THR A 21 1.22 -10.26 -3.62
CA THR A 21 -0.01 -9.52 -3.33
C THR A 21 0.07 -8.94 -1.93
N LEU A 22 -0.22 -7.64 -1.81
CA LEU A 22 -0.31 -7.00 -0.50
C LEU A 22 -1.44 -7.64 0.31
N SER A 23 -1.09 -8.21 1.47
CA SER A 23 -2.00 -8.90 2.39
C SER A 23 -1.83 -8.34 3.82
N GLY A 24 -2.80 -8.57 4.70
CA GLY A 24 -2.78 -8.09 6.09
C GLY A 24 -3.82 -7.02 6.40
N ASN A 25 -3.91 -6.62 7.67
CA ASN A 25 -4.83 -5.61 8.17
C ASN A 25 -4.09 -4.30 8.45
N TYR A 26 -4.63 -3.19 7.96
CA TYR A 26 -3.97 -1.89 7.99
C TYR A 26 -4.88 -0.80 8.52
N GLU A 27 -4.31 0.11 9.30
CA GLU A 27 -4.94 1.36 9.72
C GLU A 27 -4.38 2.51 8.87
N LEU A 28 -5.26 3.36 8.35
CA LEU A 28 -4.90 4.54 7.59
C LEU A 28 -5.22 5.79 8.42
N LYS A 29 -4.24 6.67 8.57
CA LYS A 29 -4.37 7.95 9.27
C LYS A 29 -4.05 9.08 8.32
N ALA A 30 -4.91 10.08 8.28
CA ALA A 30 -4.70 11.27 7.48
C ALA A 30 -4.16 12.41 8.34
N PHE A 31 -3.20 13.15 7.80
CA PHE A 31 -2.59 14.31 8.43
C PHE A 31 -2.65 15.51 7.48
N ASP A 32 -2.89 16.70 8.04
CA ASP A 32 -2.86 17.96 7.30
C ASP A 32 -1.41 18.40 6.98
N HIS A 33 -1.26 19.61 6.42
CA HIS A 33 0.04 20.18 6.08
C HIS A 33 0.92 20.50 7.31
N ASN A 34 0.31 20.64 8.49
CA ASN A 34 0.98 20.88 9.77
C ASN A 34 1.31 19.58 10.51
N GLY A 35 0.90 18.44 9.97
CA GLY A 35 1.06 17.14 10.62
C GLY A 35 0.00 16.84 11.68
N ASN A 36 -1.09 17.62 11.75
CA ASN A 36 -2.20 17.34 12.66
C ASN A 36 -3.12 16.26 12.06
N PRO A 37 -3.75 15.40 12.89
CA PRO A 37 -4.75 14.46 12.40
C PRO A 37 -5.89 15.20 11.68
N ALA A 38 -6.08 14.89 10.40
CA ALA A 38 -7.12 15.49 9.57
C ALA A 38 -8.50 14.82 9.78
N LEU A 39 -8.52 13.62 10.37
CA LEU A 39 -9.72 12.85 10.71
C LEU A 39 -9.61 12.36 12.16
N THR A 40 -10.23 13.07 13.10
CA THR A 40 -10.07 12.82 14.55
C THR A 40 -11.05 11.82 15.14
N ASN A 41 -12.18 11.54 14.47
CA ASN A 41 -13.25 10.67 14.98
C ASN A 41 -13.53 9.45 14.08
N ILE A 42 -12.66 9.19 13.11
CA ILE A 42 -12.85 8.10 12.14
C ILE A 42 -11.63 7.19 12.21
N ARG A 43 -11.89 5.92 12.53
CA ARG A 43 -10.88 4.86 12.42
C ARG A 43 -11.02 4.19 11.06
N SER A 44 -10.07 4.43 10.17
CA SER A 44 -10.09 3.84 8.83
C SER A 44 -9.20 2.61 8.78
N VAL A 45 -9.82 1.47 8.52
CA VAL A 45 -9.12 0.19 8.38
C VAL A 45 -9.35 -0.40 7.00
N ALA A 46 -8.35 -1.11 6.47
CA ALA A 46 -8.42 -1.79 5.20
C ALA A 46 -7.61 -3.08 5.21
N GLN A 47 -8.00 -4.02 4.34
CA GLN A 47 -7.33 -5.30 4.20
C GLN A 47 -6.61 -5.40 2.86
N GLY A 48 -5.35 -5.83 2.90
CA GLY A 48 -4.52 -6.03 1.71
C GLY A 48 -4.58 -4.85 0.75
N ARG A 49 -4.92 -5.13 -0.51
CA ARG A 49 -5.00 -4.12 -1.58
C ARG A 49 -6.11 -3.07 -1.40
N SER A 50 -7.08 -3.27 -0.50
CA SER A 50 -8.11 -2.26 -0.23
C SER A 50 -7.55 -0.98 0.40
N ILE A 51 -6.30 -1.00 0.88
CA ILE A 51 -5.60 0.23 1.31
C ILE A 51 -5.59 1.29 0.20
N TYR A 52 -5.51 0.87 -1.07
CA TYR A 52 -5.44 1.79 -2.20
C TYR A 52 -6.76 2.51 -2.41
N THR A 53 -7.88 1.80 -2.28
CA THR A 53 -9.22 2.37 -2.37
C THR A 53 -9.46 3.37 -1.25
N VAL A 54 -9.16 3.00 -0.01
CA VAL A 54 -9.35 3.89 1.15
C VAL A 54 -8.44 5.11 1.06
N ARG A 55 -7.16 4.93 0.70
CA ARG A 55 -6.21 6.03 0.47
C ARG A 55 -6.73 7.00 -0.60
N ASN A 56 -7.23 6.48 -1.72
CA ASN A 56 -7.74 7.32 -2.80
C ASN A 56 -8.99 8.09 -2.37
N ALA A 57 -9.90 7.45 -1.62
CA ALA A 57 -11.09 8.09 -1.06
C ALA A 57 -10.70 9.21 -0.07
N MET A 58 -9.73 8.97 0.81
CA MET A 58 -9.20 9.99 1.72
C MET A 58 -8.60 11.17 0.94
N CYS A 59 -7.78 10.91 -0.08
CA CYS A 59 -7.20 11.99 -0.89
C CYS A 59 -8.25 12.75 -1.73
N ALA A 60 -9.41 12.17 -2.00
CA ALA A 60 -10.52 12.88 -2.64
C ALA A 60 -11.30 13.75 -1.65
N ALA A 61 -11.38 13.35 -0.38
CA ALA A 61 -12.10 14.07 0.66
C ALA A 61 -11.28 15.17 1.36
N LEU A 62 -9.94 15.10 1.27
CA LEU A 62 -9.04 15.99 2.00
C LEU A 62 -8.41 17.08 1.12
N PRO A 63 -8.00 18.22 1.72
CA PRO A 63 -7.28 19.27 1.01
C PRO A 63 -5.96 18.79 0.38
N GLN A 64 -5.51 19.52 -0.65
CA GLN A 64 -4.25 19.22 -1.32
C GLN A 64 -3.08 19.22 -0.31
N GLY A 65 -2.19 18.24 -0.48
CA GLY A 65 -0.98 18.17 0.33
C GLY A 65 -1.16 17.46 1.67
N ALA A 66 -2.37 16.96 1.98
CA ALA A 66 -2.57 16.01 3.07
C ALA A 66 -1.66 14.77 2.90
N THR A 67 -1.25 14.20 4.03
CA THR A 67 -0.38 13.02 4.08
C THR A 67 -1.15 11.86 4.71
N ILE A 68 -1.24 10.74 4.00
CA ILE A 68 -1.80 9.50 4.50
C ILE A 68 -0.65 8.62 5.01
N ARG A 69 -0.75 8.14 6.25
CA ARG A 69 0.18 7.16 6.81
C ARG A 69 -0.56 5.86 7.08
N ILE A 70 0.08 4.74 6.73
CA ILE A 70 -0.52 3.41 6.76
C ILE A 70 0.28 2.56 7.74
N TYR A 71 -0.41 1.94 8.70
CA TYR A 71 0.22 1.14 9.74
C TYR A 71 -0.36 -0.27 9.75
N HIS A 72 0.48 -1.28 9.97
CA HIS A 72 0.02 -2.63 10.29
C HIS A 72 -0.76 -2.59 11.60
N LEU A 73 -1.98 -3.12 11.60
CA LEU A 73 -2.82 -3.16 12.81
C LEU A 73 -2.21 -4.05 13.90
N ASP A 74 -1.58 -5.16 13.50
CA ASP A 74 -1.06 -6.16 14.46
C ASP A 74 0.24 -5.71 15.14
N THR A 75 1.07 -4.94 14.44
CA THR A 75 2.42 -4.56 14.92
C THR A 75 2.59 -3.07 15.19
N GLY A 76 1.65 -2.23 14.74
CA GLY A 76 1.78 -0.78 14.78
C GLY A 76 2.86 -0.21 13.85
N LYS A 77 3.59 -1.05 13.10
CA LYS A 77 4.66 -0.60 12.21
C LYS A 77 4.08 0.09 10.98
N GLU A 78 4.72 1.17 10.54
CA GLU A 78 4.37 1.85 9.30
C GLU A 78 4.68 0.95 8.10
N LEU A 79 3.74 0.85 7.16
CA LEU A 79 3.86 0.02 5.97
C LEU A 79 4.85 0.67 4.98
N ALA A 80 6.06 0.14 4.95
CA ALA A 80 7.10 0.57 4.03
C ALA A 80 6.67 0.39 2.57
N GLY A 81 7.08 1.32 1.70
CA GLY A 81 6.74 1.32 0.27
C GLY A 81 5.37 1.92 -0.06
N GLU A 82 4.44 1.97 0.90
CA GLU A 82 3.12 2.58 0.73
C GLU A 82 2.88 3.81 1.61
N SER A 83 3.74 4.04 2.58
CA SER A 83 3.65 5.12 3.57
C SER A 83 5.02 5.79 3.78
N PRO A 84 5.06 7.12 3.99
CA PRO A 84 3.95 8.07 3.89
C PRO A 84 3.54 8.33 2.43
N TYR A 85 2.25 8.59 2.21
CA TYR A 85 1.70 8.95 0.90
C TYR A 85 1.16 10.38 0.91
N ARG A 86 1.73 11.25 0.07
CA ARG A 86 1.25 12.63 -0.09
C ARG A 86 0.17 12.71 -1.16
N CYS A 87 -1.02 13.17 -0.79
CA CYS A 87 -2.12 13.36 -1.73
C CYS A 87 -1.75 14.41 -2.78
N ARG A 88 -1.63 13.96 -4.03
CA ARG A 88 -1.51 14.81 -5.22
C ARG A 88 -2.92 15.09 -5.74
N HIS A 89 -3.16 16.25 -6.33
CA HIS A 89 -4.47 16.67 -6.83
C HIS A 89 -5.28 15.53 -7.44
N SER A 90 -6.31 15.06 -6.74
CA SER A 90 -7.39 14.28 -7.31
C SER A 90 -8.48 15.27 -7.73
N LYS A 91 -8.29 15.99 -8.83
CA LYS A 91 -9.46 16.52 -9.53
C LYS A 91 -10.16 15.34 -10.20
N LYS A 92 -11.21 14.81 -9.57
CA LYS A 92 -12.32 14.09 -10.22
C LYS A 92 -13.57 14.36 -9.39
N ALA A 93 -14.36 15.35 -9.80
CA ALA A 93 -15.49 15.22 -10.73
C ALA A 93 -16.71 14.62 -10.02
N VAL A 94 -17.55 15.52 -9.52
CA VAL A 94 -19.02 15.44 -9.65
C VAL A 94 -19.42 16.70 -10.40
#